data_AF-A0A4Q5XB49-F1
#
_entry.id   AF-A0A4Q5XB49-F1
#
_cell.length_a   1.000
_cell.length_b   1.000
_cell.length_c   1.000
_cell.angle_alpha   90.00
_cell.angle_beta   90.00
_cell.angle_gamma   90.00
#
_symmetry.space_group_name_H-M   'P 1'
#
loop_
_entity.id
_entity.type
_entity.pdbx_description
1 polymer ?
#
loop_
_entity_poly.entity_id
_entity_poly.type
_entity_poly.pdbx_seq_one_letter_code
_entity_poly.pdbx_strand_id
1 'polypeptide(L)'
;MLSRIFTTTAAATLALGLAAACSPPTAEQAAIMDTAEQVKLTLPLAKMANFKLKDITGKDYELYKQTDAKAIVITLHTRGCPIGQQLNPDFHALQAKYEAKGVKFIMINPNTHDTPEMISKEVKDFGITMPILKDKDQSVTEPWGVERATETLIVEPKTWKILYQGPINDRVTFGRARAKPDNDYATTTLDAMLAGKAVKPSYHMTDGCIISYDKRGH
;
A
#
# COMPACT_ATOMS: atom_id res chain seq x y z
N MET A 1 -7.50 55.41 73.03
CA MET A 1 -6.48 56.36 72.59
C MET A 1 -6.00 55.95 71.19
N LEU A 2 -6.33 56.79 70.22
CA LEU A 2 -5.63 57.09 68.96
C LEU A 2 -4.91 55.98 68.15
N SER A 3 -5.50 55.75 66.96
CA SER A 3 -4.86 55.93 65.64
C SER A 3 -3.82 54.92 65.16
N ARG A 4 -4.08 54.30 63.99
CA ARG A 4 -3.46 54.74 62.72
C ARG A 4 -4.07 54.07 61.49
N ILE A 5 -4.29 54.91 60.49
CA ILE A 5 -4.74 54.68 59.12
C ILE A 5 -3.58 54.11 58.30
N PHE A 6 -3.85 53.16 57.40
CA PHE A 6 -3.17 53.08 56.09
C PHE A 6 -4.12 52.45 55.04
N THR A 7 -4.42 53.24 54.02
CA THR A 7 -5.06 52.87 52.75
C THR A 7 -4.00 52.42 51.75
N THR A 8 -4.19 51.28 51.06
CA THR A 8 -3.57 50.99 49.74
C THR A 8 -4.40 49.98 48.93
N THR A 9 -5.07 50.51 47.90
CA THR A 9 -5.30 50.02 46.52
C THR A 9 -5.09 48.54 46.10
N ALA A 10 -6.18 47.97 45.57
CA ALA A 10 -6.37 47.24 44.30
C ALA A 10 -5.25 46.38 43.66
N ALA A 11 -5.58 45.12 43.35
CA ALA A 11 -5.61 44.56 41.98
C ALA A 11 -6.06 43.08 42.02
N ALA A 12 -7.22 42.78 41.43
CA ALA A 12 -7.68 41.42 41.18
C ALA A 12 -7.25 40.99 39.77
N THR A 13 -6.30 40.06 39.68
CA THR A 13 -5.90 39.41 38.43
C THR A 13 -6.66 38.09 38.28
N LEU A 14 -7.62 38.06 37.36
CA LEU A 14 -8.22 36.83 36.84
C LEU A 14 -7.17 36.09 35.98
N ALA A 15 -6.76 34.91 36.41
CA ALA A 15 -6.03 33.97 35.56
C ALA A 15 -7.04 33.10 34.79
N LEU A 16 -7.29 33.42 33.52
CA LEU A 16 -7.92 32.50 32.57
C LEU A 16 -6.86 31.47 32.12
N GLY A 17 -6.98 30.23 32.59
CA GLY A 17 -6.27 29.11 32.02
C GLY A 17 -6.91 28.68 30.69
N LEU A 18 -6.15 28.78 29.59
CA LEU A 18 -6.52 28.31 28.26
C LEU A 18 -6.79 26.79 28.29
N ALA A 19 -8.05 26.39 28.14
CA ALA A 19 -8.37 25.08 27.59
C ALA A 19 -8.00 25.12 26.10
N ALA A 20 -6.98 24.37 25.69
CA ALA A 20 -6.74 24.10 24.29
C ALA A 20 -7.90 23.27 23.76
N ALA A 21 -8.90 23.95 23.20
CA ALA A 21 -9.98 23.33 22.47
C ALA A 21 -9.38 22.64 21.25
N CYS A 22 -9.30 21.31 21.27
CA CYS A 22 -9.26 20.52 20.05
C CYS A 22 -10.59 20.76 19.32
N SER A 23 -10.68 21.84 18.56
CA SER A 23 -11.77 22.03 17.61
C SER A 23 -11.72 20.88 16.61
N PRO A 24 -12.84 20.19 16.34
CA PRO A 24 -12.89 19.23 15.25
C PRO A 24 -12.55 19.96 13.93
N PRO A 25 -11.91 19.27 12.97
CA PRO A 25 -11.59 19.85 11.68
C PRO A 25 -12.86 20.42 11.02
N THR A 26 -12.73 21.57 10.38
CA THR A 26 -13.85 22.23 9.69
C THR A 26 -14.33 21.37 8.52
N ALA A 27 -15.57 21.58 8.09
CA ALA A 27 -16.14 20.89 6.91
C ALA A 27 -15.26 21.06 5.65
N GLU A 28 -14.54 22.19 5.55
CA GLU A 28 -13.56 22.46 4.50
C GLU A 28 -12.32 21.56 4.63
N GLN A 29 -11.79 21.34 5.83
CA GLN A 29 -10.68 20.39 6.08
C GLN A 29 -11.09 18.92 5.91
N ALA A 30 -12.34 18.57 6.23
CA ALA A 30 -12.89 17.27 5.92
C ALA A 30 -13.05 17.06 4.40
N ALA A 31 -13.45 18.10 3.66
CA ALA A 31 -13.57 18.05 2.19
C ALA A 31 -12.21 17.95 1.48
N ILE A 32 -11.14 18.53 2.02
CA ILE A 32 -9.79 18.44 1.43
C ILE A 32 -9.21 17.02 1.61
N MET A 33 -9.48 16.36 2.76
CA MET A 33 -9.13 14.94 2.94
C MET A 33 -9.93 14.03 1.99
N ASP A 34 -11.21 14.33 1.79
CA ASP A 34 -12.07 13.61 0.84
C ASP A 34 -11.56 13.76 -0.60
N THR A 35 -11.11 14.94 -1.01
CA THR A 35 -10.73 15.19 -2.42
C THR A 35 -9.50 14.38 -2.86
N ALA A 36 -8.46 14.22 -2.04
CA ALA A 36 -7.29 13.43 -2.42
C ALA A 36 -7.59 11.91 -2.48
N GLU A 37 -8.44 11.42 -1.58
CA GLU A 37 -8.94 10.05 -1.57
C GLU A 37 -9.89 9.79 -2.75
N GLN A 38 -10.77 10.73 -3.06
CA GLN A 38 -11.68 10.71 -4.22
C GLN A 38 -10.91 10.81 -5.56
N VAL A 39 -9.84 11.60 -5.64
CA VAL A 39 -9.00 11.70 -6.85
C VAL A 39 -8.28 10.37 -7.14
N LYS A 40 -7.84 9.63 -6.10
CA LYS A 40 -7.30 8.27 -6.26
C LYS A 40 -8.39 7.27 -6.69
N LEU A 41 -9.63 7.43 -6.20
CA LEU A 41 -10.81 6.65 -6.60
C LEU A 41 -11.33 6.92 -8.03
N THR A 42 -10.96 8.05 -8.65
CA THR A 42 -11.46 8.43 -9.99
C THR A 42 -10.56 7.98 -11.14
N LEU A 43 -9.40 7.36 -10.87
CA LEU A 43 -8.66 6.66 -11.91
C LEU A 43 -9.41 5.35 -12.21
N PRO A 44 -9.99 5.14 -13.41
CA PRO A 44 -10.27 3.78 -13.86
C PRO A 44 -8.92 3.09 -13.94
N LEU A 45 -8.51 2.36 -12.89
CA LEU A 45 -7.11 2.01 -12.62
C LEU A 45 -6.44 1.60 -13.93
N ALA A 46 -5.54 2.47 -14.37
CA ALA A 46 -5.23 2.67 -15.78
C ALA A 46 -4.84 1.37 -16.50
N LYS A 47 -4.91 1.38 -17.83
CA LYS A 47 -4.26 0.32 -18.60
C LYS A 47 -2.76 0.35 -18.25
N MET A 48 -2.27 -0.72 -17.67
CA MET A 48 -0.87 -0.89 -17.31
C MET A 48 -0.03 -0.90 -18.58
N ALA A 49 0.94 0.01 -18.65
CA ALA A 49 1.92 0.03 -19.73
C ALA A 49 2.80 -1.21 -19.68
N ASN A 50 3.34 -1.62 -20.83
CA ASN A 50 4.34 -2.69 -20.85
C ASN A 50 5.57 -2.25 -20.05
N PHE A 51 6.20 -3.22 -19.41
CA PHE A 51 7.51 -3.04 -18.80
C PHE A 51 8.33 -4.31 -19.00
N LYS A 52 9.65 -4.13 -18.93
CA LYS A 52 10.61 -5.22 -18.87
C LYS A 52 11.57 -4.97 -17.72
N LEU A 53 11.52 -5.84 -16.72
CA LEU A 53 12.39 -5.79 -15.54
C LEU A 53 13.16 -7.10 -15.41
N LYS A 54 14.25 -7.06 -14.65
CA LYS A 54 14.96 -8.26 -14.23
C LYS A 54 14.48 -8.68 -12.85
N ASP A 55 14.34 -9.97 -12.64
CA ASP A 55 14.24 -10.52 -11.30
C ASP A 55 15.61 -10.49 -10.59
N ILE A 56 15.61 -10.74 -9.28
CA ILE A 56 16.82 -10.78 -8.46
C ILE A 56 17.81 -11.89 -8.85
N THR A 57 17.41 -12.83 -9.72
CA THR A 57 18.27 -13.87 -10.29
C THR A 57 18.84 -13.47 -11.66
N GLY A 58 18.44 -12.32 -12.20
CA GLY A 58 18.86 -11.78 -13.49
C GLY A 58 17.97 -12.16 -14.67
N LYS A 59 16.92 -12.95 -14.44
CA LYS A 59 15.97 -13.38 -15.48
C LYS A 59 15.05 -12.22 -15.88
N ASP A 60 14.84 -12.08 -17.18
CA ASP A 60 13.93 -11.07 -17.70
C ASP A 60 12.47 -11.46 -17.46
N TYR A 61 11.67 -10.49 -17.04
CA TYR A 61 10.23 -10.54 -17.00
C TYR A 61 9.67 -9.37 -17.82
N GLU A 62 8.75 -9.68 -18.72
CA GLU A 62 8.05 -8.69 -19.53
C GLU A 62 6.54 -8.89 -19.37
N LEU A 63 5.84 -7.83 -18.98
CA LEU A 63 4.41 -7.89 -18.69
C LEU A 63 3.62 -8.39 -19.89
N TYR A 64 3.83 -7.78 -21.06
CA TYR A 64 3.06 -8.10 -22.26
C TYR A 64 3.37 -9.47 -22.87
N LYS A 65 4.37 -10.19 -22.34
CA LYS A 65 4.62 -11.59 -22.70
C LYS A 65 3.80 -12.58 -21.86
N GLN A 66 3.10 -12.12 -20.84
CA GLN A 66 2.30 -12.96 -19.94
C GLN A 66 0.85 -13.13 -20.44
N THR A 67 0.66 -13.37 -21.72
CA THR A 67 -0.66 -13.42 -22.37
C THR A 67 -1.44 -14.70 -22.08
N ASP A 68 -0.76 -15.74 -21.61
CA ASP A 68 -1.31 -17.02 -21.15
C ASP A 68 -1.95 -16.96 -19.76
N ALA A 69 -1.66 -15.90 -18.99
CA ALA A 69 -2.23 -15.72 -17.66
C ALA A 69 -3.71 -15.34 -17.71
N LYS A 70 -4.50 -15.84 -16.75
CA LYS A 70 -5.88 -15.40 -16.53
C LYS A 70 -5.97 -14.12 -15.70
N ALA A 71 -5.01 -13.94 -14.79
CA ALA A 71 -4.82 -12.74 -14.00
C ALA A 71 -3.33 -12.63 -13.64
N ILE A 72 -2.84 -11.41 -13.41
CA ILE A 72 -1.50 -11.16 -12.90
C ILE A 72 -1.63 -10.36 -11.61
N VAL A 73 -1.08 -10.89 -10.53
CA VAL A 73 -1.01 -10.25 -9.22
C VAL A 73 0.40 -9.67 -9.05
N ILE A 74 0.47 -8.36 -8.86
CA ILE A 74 1.72 -7.61 -8.71
C ILE A 74 1.71 -6.96 -7.33
N THR A 75 2.58 -7.40 -6.43
CA THR A 75 2.68 -6.83 -5.07
C THR A 75 3.93 -5.99 -4.91
N LEU A 76 3.82 -4.84 -4.27
CA LEU A 76 4.95 -3.98 -3.98
C LEU A 76 5.75 -4.55 -2.80
N HIS A 77 7.05 -4.69 -3.00
CA HIS A 77 7.97 -5.23 -2.03
C HIS A 77 8.99 -4.18 -1.59
N THR A 78 9.20 -4.07 -0.28
CA THR A 78 10.32 -3.32 0.30
C THR A 78 10.95 -4.19 1.36
N ARG A 79 12.27 -4.35 1.31
CA ARG A 79 12.96 -5.22 2.26
C ARG A 79 12.86 -4.66 3.67
N GLY A 80 12.66 -5.54 4.64
CA GLY A 80 12.56 -5.16 6.04
C GLY A 80 11.21 -4.56 6.43
N CYS A 81 10.20 -4.58 5.54
CA CYS A 81 8.86 -4.12 5.89
C CYS A 81 8.20 -5.09 6.90
N PRO A 82 7.91 -4.68 8.14
CA PRO A 82 7.37 -5.61 9.14
C PRO A 82 5.98 -6.15 8.78
N ILE A 83 5.16 -5.34 8.12
CA ILE A 83 3.83 -5.74 7.64
C ILE A 83 3.97 -6.77 6.51
N GLY A 84 4.84 -6.51 5.52
CA GLY A 84 5.11 -7.45 4.44
C GLY A 84 5.65 -8.79 4.93
N GLN A 85 6.59 -8.77 5.87
CA GLN A 85 7.14 -9.97 6.48
C GLN A 85 6.07 -10.79 7.20
N GLN A 86 5.16 -10.13 7.92
CA GLN A 86 4.06 -10.81 8.60
C GLN A 86 3.00 -11.35 7.63
N LEU A 87 2.81 -10.72 6.46
CA LEU A 87 1.86 -11.15 5.43
C LEU A 87 2.41 -12.25 4.50
N ASN A 88 3.67 -12.66 4.63
CA ASN A 88 4.23 -13.74 3.80
C ASN A 88 3.38 -15.02 3.78
N PRO A 89 2.86 -15.53 4.93
CA PRO A 89 1.95 -16.67 4.90
C PRO A 89 0.66 -16.45 4.09
N ASP A 90 0.10 -15.23 4.11
CA ASP A 90 -1.09 -14.85 3.35
C ASP A 90 -0.79 -14.80 1.84
N PHE A 91 0.37 -14.24 1.49
CA PHE A 91 0.90 -14.23 0.12
C PHE A 91 1.11 -15.65 -0.41
N HIS A 92 1.69 -16.55 0.39
CA HIS A 92 1.86 -17.97 0.05
C HIS A 92 0.51 -18.66 -0.14
N ALA A 93 -0.44 -18.45 0.77
CA ALA A 93 -1.76 -19.05 0.69
C ALA A 93 -2.51 -18.59 -0.57
N LEU A 94 -2.40 -17.30 -0.91
CA LEU A 94 -2.99 -16.74 -2.12
C LEU A 94 -2.35 -17.35 -3.37
N GLN A 95 -1.02 -17.39 -3.45
CA GLN A 95 -0.30 -18.02 -4.56
C GLN A 95 -0.72 -19.49 -4.73
N ALA A 96 -0.66 -20.28 -3.65
CA ALA A 96 -1.01 -21.70 -3.68
C ALA A 96 -2.45 -21.96 -4.15
N LYS A 97 -3.40 -21.08 -3.80
CA LYS A 97 -4.81 -21.21 -4.19
C LYS A 97 -5.06 -20.95 -5.68
N TYR A 98 -4.24 -20.14 -6.33
CA TYR A 98 -4.56 -19.55 -7.66
C TYR A 98 -3.52 -19.82 -8.75
N GLU A 99 -2.28 -20.17 -8.42
CA GLU A 99 -1.23 -20.41 -9.41
C GLU A 99 -1.61 -21.53 -10.38
N ALA A 100 -2.06 -22.68 -9.85
CA ALA A 100 -2.54 -23.80 -10.66
C ALA A 100 -3.80 -23.49 -11.49
N LYS A 101 -4.49 -22.38 -11.20
CA LYS A 101 -5.68 -21.93 -11.95
C LYS A 101 -5.33 -20.98 -13.11
N GLY A 102 -4.04 -20.67 -13.29
CA GLY A 102 -3.52 -19.80 -14.35
C GLY A 102 -3.32 -18.35 -13.92
N VAL A 103 -3.22 -18.07 -12.61
CA VAL A 103 -2.88 -16.73 -12.10
C VAL A 103 -1.36 -16.64 -11.91
N LYS A 104 -0.74 -15.57 -12.40
CA LYS A 104 0.68 -15.31 -12.20
C LYS A 104 0.89 -14.35 -11.04
N PHE A 105 1.92 -14.63 -10.24
CA PHE A 105 2.27 -13.85 -9.07
C PHE A 105 3.68 -13.31 -9.21
N ILE A 106 3.85 -12.00 -9.03
CA ILE A 106 5.15 -11.35 -8.96
C ILE A 106 5.15 -10.29 -7.86
N MET A 107 6.33 -10.01 -7.35
CA MET A 107 6.57 -8.81 -6.55
C MET A 107 7.46 -7.83 -7.33
N ILE A 108 7.32 -6.53 -7.07
CA ILE A 108 8.22 -5.51 -7.61
C ILE A 108 8.82 -4.74 -6.44
N ASN A 109 10.15 -4.66 -6.38
CA ASN A 109 10.88 -3.86 -5.41
C ASN A 109 11.39 -2.56 -6.09
N PRO A 110 10.79 -1.40 -5.77
CA PRO A 110 11.22 -0.10 -6.29
C PRO A 110 12.19 0.66 -5.36
N ASN A 111 12.54 0.11 -4.19
CA ASN A 111 13.42 0.78 -3.24
C ASN A 111 14.88 0.77 -3.75
N THR A 112 15.42 1.91 -4.16
CA THR A 112 16.74 2.01 -4.82
C THR A 112 17.90 1.51 -3.95
N HIS A 113 17.74 1.51 -2.62
CA HIS A 113 18.76 1.03 -1.67
C HIS A 113 18.78 -0.50 -1.46
N ASP A 114 17.75 -1.23 -1.88
CA ASP A 114 17.71 -2.69 -1.74
C ASP A 114 18.44 -3.38 -2.90
N THR A 115 19.62 -3.94 -2.65
CA THR A 115 20.35 -4.70 -3.69
C THR A 115 19.73 -6.10 -3.93
N PRO A 116 19.90 -6.72 -5.11
CA PRO A 116 19.45 -8.08 -5.36
C PRO A 116 19.95 -9.11 -4.34
N GLU A 117 21.17 -8.94 -3.82
CA GLU A 117 21.77 -9.82 -2.80
C GLU A 117 21.04 -9.66 -1.45
N MET A 118 20.73 -8.41 -1.06
CA MET A 118 19.98 -8.11 0.16
C MET A 118 18.56 -8.67 0.09
N ILE A 119 17.90 -8.54 -1.06
CA ILE A 119 16.58 -9.11 -1.31
C ILE A 119 16.66 -10.64 -1.29
N SER A 120 17.66 -11.24 -1.94
CA SER A 120 17.86 -12.69 -1.96
C SER A 120 18.07 -13.28 -0.57
N LYS A 121 18.68 -12.52 0.35
CA LYS A 121 18.78 -12.92 1.75
C LYS A 121 17.40 -12.94 2.43
N GLU A 122 16.60 -11.90 2.26
CA GLU A 122 15.25 -11.85 2.84
C GLU A 122 14.33 -12.93 2.27
N VAL A 123 14.42 -13.19 0.97
CA VAL A 123 13.70 -14.29 0.30
C VAL A 123 13.95 -15.62 1.00
N LYS A 124 15.20 -15.90 1.39
CA LYS A 124 15.57 -17.12 2.12
C LYS A 124 15.07 -17.08 3.57
N ASP A 125 15.29 -15.97 4.26
CA ASP A 125 14.98 -15.82 5.68
C ASP A 125 13.46 -15.91 5.95
N PHE A 126 12.62 -15.48 5.00
CA PHE A 126 11.16 -15.47 5.11
C PHE A 126 10.44 -16.43 4.15
N GLY A 127 11.20 -17.24 3.41
CA GLY A 127 10.65 -18.26 2.50
C GLY A 127 9.80 -17.71 1.35
N ILE A 128 10.06 -16.48 0.87
CA ILE A 128 9.27 -15.87 -0.21
C ILE A 128 9.43 -16.70 -1.49
N THR A 129 8.31 -17.13 -2.07
CA THR A 129 8.31 -17.99 -3.28
C THR A 129 8.06 -17.22 -4.57
N MET A 130 7.47 -16.04 -4.48
CA MET A 130 7.18 -15.22 -5.65
C MET A 130 8.47 -14.63 -6.24
N PRO A 131 8.61 -14.60 -7.58
CA PRO A 131 9.67 -13.85 -8.23
C PRO A 131 9.59 -12.36 -7.83
N ILE A 132 10.72 -11.81 -7.40
CA ILE A 132 10.85 -10.38 -7.08
C ILE A 132 11.59 -9.69 -8.20
N LEU A 133 10.91 -8.77 -8.88
CA LEU A 133 11.47 -7.92 -9.93
C LEU A 133 12.07 -6.67 -9.33
N LYS A 134 13.21 -6.22 -9.87
CA LYS A 134 13.87 -5.00 -9.41
C LYS A 134 13.55 -3.82 -10.32
N ASP A 135 12.83 -2.84 -9.79
CA ASP A 135 12.53 -1.56 -10.44
C ASP A 135 13.56 -0.49 -10.02
N LYS A 136 14.79 -0.64 -10.53
CA LYS A 136 15.97 0.12 -10.05
C LYS A 136 15.91 1.63 -10.28
N ASP A 137 15.17 2.08 -11.28
CA ASP A 137 15.05 3.50 -11.69
C ASP A 137 13.64 4.04 -11.48
N GLN A 138 12.80 3.23 -10.82
CA GLN A 138 11.43 3.54 -10.42
C GLN A 138 10.52 3.88 -11.61
N SER A 139 10.95 3.62 -12.84
CA SER A 139 10.21 3.98 -14.05
C SER A 139 8.92 3.20 -14.21
N VAL A 140 8.81 2.04 -13.55
CA VAL A 140 7.68 1.13 -13.68
C VAL A 140 6.62 1.43 -12.63
N THR A 141 7.01 1.47 -11.35
CA THR A 141 6.06 1.62 -10.25
C THR A 141 5.65 3.08 -10.00
N GLU A 142 6.53 4.04 -10.27
CA GLU A 142 6.27 5.46 -10.00
C GLU A 142 5.01 5.99 -10.72
N PRO A 143 4.84 5.75 -12.04
CA PRO A 143 3.67 6.24 -12.78
C PRO A 143 2.35 5.58 -12.37
N TRP A 144 2.37 4.48 -11.62
CA TRP A 144 1.17 3.76 -11.20
C TRP A 144 0.60 4.25 -9.87
N GLY A 145 1.26 5.21 -9.21
CA GLY A 145 0.74 5.83 -7.99
C GLY A 145 0.64 4.85 -6.81
N VAL A 146 1.44 3.78 -6.83
CA VAL A 146 1.64 2.91 -5.66
C VAL A 146 2.59 3.61 -4.69
N GLU A 147 2.32 3.48 -3.40
CA GLU A 147 2.94 4.32 -2.36
C GLU A 147 3.43 3.48 -1.18
N ARG A 148 2.93 2.25 -1.05
CA ARG A 148 3.12 1.42 0.13
C ARG A 148 3.68 0.06 -0.25
N ALA A 149 4.61 -0.43 0.55
CA ALA A 149 4.94 -1.85 0.55
C ALA A 149 3.67 -2.66 0.85
N THR A 150 3.52 -3.84 0.25
CA THR A 150 2.35 -4.73 0.28
C THR A 150 1.14 -4.27 -0.55
N GLU A 151 1.16 -3.07 -1.11
CA GLU A 151 0.14 -2.64 -2.08
C GLU A 151 0.17 -3.58 -3.30
N THR A 152 -1.01 -4.08 -3.67
CA THR A 152 -1.17 -5.15 -4.65
C THR A 152 -2.06 -4.68 -5.78
N LEU A 153 -1.59 -4.88 -7.00
CA LEU A 153 -2.33 -4.65 -8.24
C LEU A 153 -2.78 -5.99 -8.83
N ILE A 154 -4.04 -6.09 -9.26
CA ILE A 154 -4.52 -7.24 -10.03
C ILE A 154 -4.84 -6.78 -11.45
N VAL A 155 -4.14 -7.35 -12.42
CA VAL A 155 -4.19 -6.96 -13.83
C VAL A 155 -4.89 -8.03 -14.66
N GLU A 156 -5.78 -7.62 -15.54
CA GLU A 156 -6.39 -8.49 -16.56
C GLU A 156 -5.52 -8.53 -17.82
N PRO A 157 -4.89 -9.65 -18.19
CA PRO A 157 -3.92 -9.70 -19.29
C PRO A 157 -4.52 -9.44 -20.68
N LYS A 158 -5.83 -9.66 -20.85
CA LYS A 158 -6.51 -9.41 -22.14
C LYS A 158 -6.59 -7.92 -22.48
N THR A 159 -6.76 -7.08 -21.47
CA THR A 159 -6.97 -5.63 -21.66
C THR A 159 -5.82 -4.81 -21.07
N TRP A 160 -4.99 -5.42 -20.24
CA TRP A 160 -3.99 -4.81 -19.37
C TRP A 160 -4.57 -3.81 -18.37
N LYS A 161 -5.88 -3.86 -18.11
CA LYS A 161 -6.52 -3.02 -17.11
C LYS A 161 -6.17 -3.52 -15.72
N ILE A 162 -5.91 -2.58 -14.82
CA ILE A 162 -5.85 -2.86 -13.39
C ILE A 162 -7.30 -2.93 -12.90
N LEU A 163 -7.67 -4.06 -12.30
CA LEU A 163 -9.02 -4.29 -11.77
C LEU A 163 -9.08 -4.15 -10.25
N TYR A 164 -7.92 -4.13 -9.58
CA TYR A 164 -7.81 -3.95 -8.14
C TYR A 164 -6.48 -3.30 -7.80
N GLN A 165 -6.50 -2.38 -6.84
CA GLN A 165 -5.32 -1.81 -6.19
C GLN A 165 -5.56 -1.70 -4.68
N GLY A 166 -4.76 -2.37 -3.87
CA GLY A 166 -4.92 -2.32 -2.41
C GLY A 166 -4.20 -3.47 -1.71
N PRO A 167 -4.46 -3.72 -0.42
CA PRO A 167 -3.85 -4.85 0.29
C PRO A 167 -4.48 -6.17 -0.17
N ILE A 168 -3.80 -7.30 0.02
CA ILE A 168 -4.42 -8.61 -0.31
C ILE A 168 -5.61 -8.94 0.63
N ASN A 169 -5.50 -8.53 1.89
CA ASN A 169 -6.49 -8.69 2.95
C ASN A 169 -6.20 -7.68 4.09
N ASP A 170 -7.02 -7.64 5.13
CA ASP A 170 -6.88 -6.73 6.28
C ASP A 170 -6.39 -7.42 7.58
N ARG A 171 -5.67 -8.55 7.46
CA ARG A 171 -5.20 -9.33 8.62
C ARG A 171 -4.12 -8.59 9.42
N VAL A 172 -3.22 -7.90 8.73
CA VAL A 172 -2.09 -7.17 9.33
C VAL A 172 -2.17 -5.72 8.88
N THR A 173 -2.20 -4.81 9.85
CA THR A 173 -2.27 -3.35 9.68
C THR A 173 -1.30 -2.69 10.65
N PHE A 174 -1.16 -1.37 10.60
CA PHE A 174 -0.35 -0.68 11.61
C PHE A 174 -0.87 -0.96 13.03
N GLY A 175 0.02 -1.41 13.92
CA GLY A 175 -0.28 -1.69 15.33
C GLY A 175 -1.25 -2.84 15.58
N ARG A 176 -1.65 -3.62 14.57
CA ARG A 176 -2.64 -4.69 14.73
C ARG A 176 -2.37 -5.85 13.79
N ALA A 177 -2.37 -7.05 14.35
CA ALA A 177 -2.36 -8.30 13.61
C ALA A 177 -3.47 -9.21 14.16
N ARG A 178 -4.20 -9.87 13.26
CA ARG A 178 -5.29 -10.79 13.59
C ARG A 178 -4.95 -12.22 13.20
N ALA A 179 -5.69 -13.16 13.77
CA ALA A 179 -5.60 -14.57 13.40
C ALA A 179 -6.12 -14.82 11.97
N LYS A 180 -7.10 -14.03 11.52
CA LYS A 180 -7.73 -14.11 10.20
C LYS A 180 -8.12 -12.70 9.74
N PRO A 181 -8.13 -12.42 8.43
CA PRO A 181 -8.70 -11.19 7.89
C PRO A 181 -10.22 -11.17 8.07
N ASP A 182 -10.79 -9.97 8.19
CA ASP A 182 -12.23 -9.77 8.04
C ASP A 182 -12.59 -9.66 6.54
N ASN A 183 -11.65 -9.18 5.72
CA ASN A 183 -11.82 -8.96 4.29
C ASN A 183 -10.66 -9.57 3.48
N ASP A 184 -10.98 -10.48 2.56
CA ASP A 184 -10.04 -11.07 1.59
C ASP A 184 -10.24 -10.45 0.19
N TYR A 185 -9.74 -9.23 0.01
CA TYR A 185 -9.98 -8.44 -1.21
C TYR A 185 -9.41 -9.07 -2.49
N ALA A 186 -8.17 -9.57 -2.43
CA ALA A 186 -7.52 -10.19 -3.59
C ALA A 186 -8.22 -11.50 -3.98
N THR A 187 -8.58 -12.33 -3.01
CA THR A 187 -9.38 -13.55 -3.21
C THR A 187 -10.69 -13.24 -3.90
N THR A 188 -11.44 -12.25 -3.39
CA THR A 188 -12.75 -11.87 -3.95
C THR A 188 -12.62 -11.43 -5.41
N THR A 189 -11.61 -10.62 -5.70
CA THR A 189 -11.30 -10.17 -7.07
C THR A 189 -10.95 -11.33 -7.99
N LEU A 190 -10.01 -12.20 -7.58
CA LEU A 190 -9.55 -13.33 -8.39
C LEU A 190 -10.66 -14.35 -8.63
N ASP A 191 -11.48 -14.66 -7.63
CA ASP A 191 -12.61 -15.57 -7.77
C ASP A 191 -13.63 -15.02 -8.80
N ALA A 192 -13.90 -13.72 -8.80
CA ALA A 192 -14.76 -13.09 -9.78
C ALA A 192 -14.16 -13.13 -11.20
N MET A 193 -12.88 -12.79 -11.36
CA MET A 193 -12.18 -12.85 -12.65
C MET A 193 -12.17 -14.27 -13.24
N LEU A 194 -11.83 -15.27 -12.42
CA LEU A 194 -11.74 -16.66 -12.86
C LEU A 194 -13.12 -17.27 -13.16
N ALA A 195 -14.18 -16.77 -12.53
CA ALA A 195 -15.56 -17.12 -12.84
C ALA A 195 -16.11 -16.38 -14.08
N GLY A 196 -15.33 -15.51 -14.72
CA GLY A 196 -15.78 -14.71 -15.87
C GLY A 196 -16.82 -13.65 -15.51
N LYS A 197 -16.92 -13.28 -14.23
CA LYS A 197 -17.83 -12.22 -13.77
C LYS A 197 -17.21 -10.85 -14.05
N ALA A 198 -18.07 -9.86 -14.29
CA ALA A 198 -17.62 -8.48 -14.38
C ALA A 198 -17.06 -8.03 -13.01
N VAL A 199 -15.81 -7.53 -13.02
CA VAL A 199 -15.16 -6.96 -11.85
C VAL A 199 -15.18 -5.45 -11.98
N LYS A 200 -15.80 -4.77 -11.00
CA LYS A 200 -15.72 -3.32 -10.89
C LYS A 200 -14.31 -2.97 -10.37
N PRO A 201 -13.53 -2.13 -11.06
CA PRO A 201 -12.27 -1.64 -10.53
C PRO A 201 -12.46 -1.04 -9.13
N SER A 202 -11.59 -1.42 -8.21
CA SER A 202 -11.68 -1.00 -6.80
C SER A 202 -10.31 -0.67 -6.23
N TYR A 203 -10.31 0.28 -5.32
CA TYR A 203 -9.13 0.73 -4.60
C TYR A 203 -9.37 0.63 -3.09
N HIS A 204 -8.35 0.20 -2.36
CA HIS A 204 -8.35 0.16 -0.90
C HIS A 204 -7.02 0.70 -0.37
N MET A 205 -7.08 1.52 0.68
CA MET A 205 -5.88 1.99 1.38
C MET A 205 -5.08 0.80 1.90
N THR A 206 -3.77 0.81 1.62
CA THR A 206 -2.85 -0.26 2.02
C THR A 206 -1.94 0.22 3.14
N ASP A 207 -1.82 -0.60 4.19
CA ASP A 207 -0.84 -0.37 5.24
C ASP A 207 0.50 -1.00 4.87
N GLY A 208 1.58 -0.27 5.11
CA GLY A 208 2.92 -0.72 4.76
C GLY A 208 3.95 0.38 4.86
N CYS A 209 5.22 0.01 4.78
CA CYS A 209 6.31 0.98 4.70
C CYS A 209 6.09 1.90 3.49
N ILE A 210 6.39 3.19 3.65
CA ILE A 210 6.37 4.14 2.54
C ILE A 210 7.44 3.74 1.52
N ILE A 211 7.09 3.80 0.25
CA ILE A 211 8.04 3.68 -0.85
C ILE A 211 8.62 5.07 -1.12
N SER A 212 9.94 5.22 -0.91
CA SER A 212 10.68 6.44 -1.26
C SER A 212 10.86 6.51 -2.76
N TYR A 213 10.37 7.58 -3.39
CA TYR A 213 10.52 7.82 -4.84
C TYR A 213 11.46 9.01 -5.08
N ASP A 214 12.59 8.75 -5.74
CA ASP A 214 13.70 9.71 -5.88
C ASP A 214 13.26 10.98 -6.61
N LYS A 215 12.35 10.88 -7.60
CA LYS A 215 11.87 12.03 -8.37
C LYS A 215 10.70 12.77 -7.71
N ARG A 216 9.97 12.13 -6.79
CA ARG A 216 8.85 12.75 -6.06
C ARG A 216 9.29 13.45 -4.77
N GLY A 217 10.47 13.16 -4.24
CA GLY A 217 11.05 13.89 -3.11
C GLY A 217 10.33 13.66 -1.79
N HIS A 218 9.79 12.45 -1.57
CA HIS A 218 9.19 12.01 -0.31
C HIS A 218 9.88 10.76 0.20
#